data_AF-A0A137QMF7-F1
#
_entry.id   AF-A0A137QMF7-F1
#
_cell.length_a   1.000
_cell.length_b   1.000
_cell.length_c   1.000
_cell.angle_alpha   90.00
_cell.angle_beta   90.00
_cell.angle_gamma   90.00
#
_symmetry.space_group_name_H-M   'P 1'
#
loop_
_entity.id
_entity.type
_entity.pdbx_description
1 polymer ?
#
loop_
_entity_poly.entity_id
_entity_poly.type
_entity_poly.pdbx_seq_one_letter_code
_entity_poly.pdbx_strand_id
1 'polypeptide(L)'
;MSIEYSAKQGLTSILANSSLDNNAPTEEKEEMLKRTRVFYFNKTTGNTLTLEEVKSYEQSSSKKTPSQPSELTTSLTPATALEPAPASEQAEGDEEPRVLTFAELKELIESGRLDEIPNNKTIPNALNEASPSQSTAERRKKPWEIAYESETTDRSATSESTINTTKGQ
;
A
#
# COMPACT_ATOMS: atom_id res chain seq x y z
N MET A 1 -4.27 -1.25 17.89
CA MET A 1 -5.47 -1.77 17.19
C MET A 1 -4.99 -2.69 16.09
N SER A 2 -5.23 -3.99 16.24
CA SER A 2 -4.74 -5.02 15.32
C SER A 2 -5.37 -4.87 13.93
N ILE A 3 -4.54 -4.98 12.89
CA ILE A 3 -4.90 -4.88 11.46
C ILE A 3 -6.03 -5.86 11.08
N GLU A 4 -6.09 -6.99 11.79
CA GLU A 4 -7.17 -7.96 11.67
C GLU A 4 -8.56 -7.40 12.04
N TYR A 5 -8.65 -6.49 12.99
CA TYR A 5 -9.93 -5.94 13.45
C TYR A 5 -10.56 -5.06 12.39
N SER A 6 -9.77 -4.19 11.73
CA SER A 6 -10.25 -3.33 10.64
C SER A 6 -10.67 -4.11 9.41
N ALA A 7 -9.94 -5.17 9.04
CA ALA A 7 -10.29 -5.99 7.88
C ALA A 7 -11.60 -6.76 8.10
N LYS A 8 -11.80 -7.30 9.32
CA LYS A 8 -13.04 -7.97 9.71
C LYS A 8 -14.24 -7.01 9.70
N GLN A 9 -14.09 -5.80 10.26
CA GLN A 9 -15.16 -4.80 10.28
C GLN A 9 -15.54 -4.30 8.87
N GLY A 10 -14.55 -4.02 8.02
CA GLY A 10 -14.81 -3.63 6.63
C GLY A 10 -15.54 -4.71 5.84
N LEU A 11 -15.14 -5.97 6.01
CA LEU A 11 -15.80 -7.11 5.39
C LEU A 11 -17.23 -7.32 5.90
N THR A 12 -17.47 -7.21 7.21
CA THR A 12 -18.81 -7.28 7.78
C THR A 12 -19.71 -6.17 7.23
N SER A 13 -19.18 -4.95 7.06
CA SER A 13 -19.92 -3.84 6.45
C SER A 13 -20.25 -4.09 4.98
N ILE A 14 -19.31 -4.63 4.19
CA ILE A 14 -19.57 -4.98 2.78
C ILE A 14 -20.58 -6.12 2.67
N LEU A 15 -20.46 -7.17 3.50
CA LEU A 15 -21.43 -8.28 3.53
C LEU A 15 -22.84 -7.81 3.97
N ALA A 16 -22.92 -6.85 4.90
CA ALA A 16 -24.17 -6.25 5.32
C ALA A 16 -24.79 -5.36 4.23
N ASN A 17 -23.98 -4.59 3.51
CA ASN A 17 -24.45 -3.68 2.46
C ASN A 17 -24.70 -4.36 1.10
N SER A 18 -23.97 -5.43 0.78
CA SER A 18 -24.23 -6.26 -0.40
C SER A 18 -25.52 -7.07 -0.27
N SER A 19 -26.16 -7.07 0.91
CA SER A 19 -27.49 -7.64 1.18
C SER A 19 -28.63 -6.75 0.67
N LEU A 20 -28.46 -6.06 -0.45
CA LEU A 20 -29.58 -5.48 -1.20
C LEU A 20 -30.47 -6.57 -1.82
N ASP A 21 -29.96 -7.79 -1.96
CA ASP A 21 -30.76 -8.98 -2.18
C ASP A 21 -30.83 -9.80 -0.88
N ASN A 22 -31.87 -9.56 -0.08
CA ASN A 22 -32.25 -10.34 1.11
C ASN A 22 -32.57 -11.84 0.81
N ASN A 23 -32.15 -12.33 -0.36
CA ASN A 23 -32.35 -13.69 -0.86
C ASN A 23 -31.04 -14.36 -1.33
N ALA A 24 -29.87 -13.72 -1.18
CA ALA A 24 -28.60 -14.39 -1.50
C ALA A 24 -28.46 -15.65 -0.62
N PRO A 25 -28.37 -16.86 -1.21
CA PRO A 25 -28.26 -18.10 -0.46
C PRO A 25 -27.01 -18.04 0.42
N THR A 26 -27.07 -18.68 1.60
CA THR A 26 -25.96 -18.76 2.56
C THR A 26 -24.66 -19.21 1.90
N GLU A 27 -24.77 -20.05 0.86
CA GLU A 27 -23.66 -20.53 0.04
C GLU A 27 -22.88 -19.41 -0.69
N GLU A 28 -23.55 -18.39 -1.23
CA GLU A 28 -22.88 -17.26 -1.90
C GLU A 28 -22.11 -16.39 -0.91
N LYS A 29 -22.63 -16.23 0.31
CA LYS A 29 -21.95 -15.50 1.39
C LYS A 29 -20.68 -16.22 1.82
N GLU A 30 -20.75 -17.55 1.93
CA GLU A 30 -19.58 -18.38 2.22
C GLU A 30 -18.55 -18.30 1.10
N GLU A 31 -18.97 -18.31 -0.17
CA GLU A 31 -18.07 -18.18 -1.30
C GLU A 31 -17.37 -16.80 -1.31
N MET A 32 -18.11 -15.72 -1.06
CA MET A 32 -17.56 -14.37 -0.95
C MET A 32 -16.53 -14.25 0.19
N LEU A 33 -16.81 -14.90 1.32
CA LEU A 33 -15.89 -14.97 2.44
C LEU A 33 -14.59 -15.71 2.06
N LYS A 34 -14.71 -16.84 1.37
CA LYS A 34 -13.56 -17.62 0.88
C LYS A 34 -12.73 -16.80 -0.11
N ARG A 35 -13.37 -16.16 -1.09
CA ARG A 35 -12.73 -15.24 -2.05
C ARG A 35 -11.95 -14.15 -1.35
N THR A 36 -12.53 -13.53 -0.33
CA THR A 36 -11.87 -12.44 0.39
C THR A 36 -10.69 -12.93 1.23
N ARG A 37 -10.81 -14.09 1.88
CA ARG A 37 -9.71 -14.71 2.64
C ARG A 37 -8.53 -15.04 1.74
N VAL A 38 -8.78 -15.68 0.60
CA VAL A 38 -7.75 -16.01 -0.39
C VAL A 38 -7.08 -14.75 -0.93
N PHE A 39 -7.88 -13.74 -1.29
CA PHE A 39 -7.35 -12.45 -1.75
C PHE A 39 -6.41 -11.81 -0.72
N TYR A 40 -6.83 -11.76 0.55
CA TYR A 40 -6.02 -11.14 1.60
C TYR A 40 -4.74 -11.94 1.84
N PHE A 41 -4.82 -13.27 1.92
CA PHE A 41 -3.67 -14.15 2.09
C PHE A 41 -2.63 -14.00 0.97
N ASN A 42 -3.09 -13.94 -0.28
CA ASN A 42 -2.22 -13.72 -1.43
C ASN A 42 -1.57 -12.33 -1.37
N LYS A 43 -2.35 -11.32 -1.00
CA LYS A 43 -1.87 -9.94 -0.86
C LYS A 43 -0.83 -9.79 0.26
N THR A 44 -0.96 -10.51 1.36
CA THR A 44 -0.03 -10.40 2.50
C THR A 44 1.21 -11.26 2.35
N THR A 45 1.08 -12.44 1.74
CA THR A 45 2.16 -13.44 1.69
C THR A 45 2.91 -13.42 0.35
N GLY A 46 2.36 -12.77 -0.67
CA GLY A 46 2.91 -12.79 -2.04
C GLY A 46 2.71 -14.12 -2.77
N ASN A 47 2.01 -15.08 -2.16
CA ASN A 47 1.68 -16.38 -2.76
C ASN A 47 0.49 -16.26 -3.71
N THR A 48 0.41 -17.15 -4.70
CA THR A 48 -0.70 -17.24 -5.66
C THR A 48 -1.60 -18.45 -5.35
N LEU A 49 -2.36 -18.38 -4.26
CA LEU A 49 -3.33 -19.42 -3.92
C LEU A 49 -4.63 -19.22 -4.69
N THR A 50 -5.12 -20.26 -5.36
CA THR A 50 -6.39 -20.22 -6.08
C THR A 50 -7.55 -20.70 -5.22
N LEU A 51 -8.78 -20.31 -5.57
CA LEU A 51 -9.99 -20.76 -4.87
C LEU A 51 -10.22 -22.26 -5.02
N GLU A 52 -9.81 -22.84 -6.14
CA GLU A 52 -9.96 -24.26 -6.44
C GLU A 52 -9.04 -25.11 -5.57
N GLU A 53 -7.81 -24.65 -5.31
CA GLU A 53 -6.88 -25.29 -4.37
C GLU A 53 -7.42 -25.29 -2.95
N VAL A 54 -7.98 -24.16 -2.49
CA VAL A 54 -8.59 -24.06 -1.15
C VAL A 54 -9.79 -24.98 -1.02
N LYS A 55 -10.66 -25.02 -2.03
CA LYS A 55 -11.84 -25.89 -2.05
C LYS A 55 -11.44 -27.37 -2.04
N SER A 56 -10.44 -27.73 -2.85
CA SER A 56 -9.90 -29.10 -2.89
C SER A 56 -9.29 -29.50 -1.55
N TYR A 57 -8.57 -28.58 -0.90
CA TYR A 57 -8.00 -28.80 0.43
C TYR A 57 -9.10 -29.03 1.47
N GLU A 58 -10.12 -28.17 1.54
CA GLU A 58 -11.26 -28.31 2.47
C GLU A 58 -12.01 -29.64 2.28
N GLN A 59 -12.19 -30.07 1.03
CA GLN A 59 -12.88 -31.32 0.69
C GLN A 59 -12.03 -32.55 1.04
N SER A 60 -10.70 -32.43 0.99
CA SER A 60 -9.78 -33.48 1.46
C SER A 60 -9.64 -33.49 2.99
N SER A 61 -9.71 -32.33 3.65
CA SER A 61 -9.53 -32.17 5.09
C SER A 61 -10.79 -32.50 5.89
N SER A 62 -11.98 -32.37 5.30
CA SER A 62 -13.25 -32.73 5.96
C SER A 62 -13.45 -34.24 6.17
N LYS A 63 -12.55 -35.08 5.64
CA LYS A 63 -12.43 -36.52 6.02
C LYS A 63 -11.45 -36.78 7.17
N LYS A 64 -10.78 -35.76 7.70
CA LYS A 64 -9.89 -35.85 8.88
C LYS A 64 -10.39 -34.90 9.97
N THR A 65 -11.21 -35.40 10.87
CA THR A 65 -11.50 -34.73 12.16
C THR A 65 -10.34 -34.93 13.15
N PRO A 66 -10.22 -34.06 14.19
CA PRO A 66 -8.98 -33.31 14.46
C PRO A 66 -8.24 -33.81 15.71
N SER A 67 -6.91 -33.69 15.72
CA SER A 67 -6.11 -33.59 16.94
C SER A 67 -4.71 -33.03 16.65
N GLN A 68 -4.39 -31.99 17.41
CA GLN A 68 -3.07 -31.55 17.83
C GLN A 68 -2.34 -30.47 17.00
N PRO A 69 -1.88 -29.38 17.65
CA PRO A 69 -0.91 -28.45 17.10
C PRO A 69 0.48 -29.10 17.12
N SER A 70 1.07 -29.35 15.96
CA SER A 70 2.49 -29.67 15.87
C SER A 70 3.31 -28.40 16.04
N GLU A 71 3.84 -28.24 17.25
CA GLU A 71 5.04 -27.48 17.51
C GLU A 71 6.17 -27.99 16.60
N LEU A 72 6.74 -27.10 15.79
CA LEU A 72 7.97 -27.39 15.04
C LEU A 72 9.17 -27.13 15.95
N THR A 73 9.46 -28.10 16.81
CA THR A 73 10.73 -28.26 17.50
C THR A 73 11.69 -28.96 16.54
N THR A 74 12.58 -28.22 15.87
CA THR A 74 13.79 -28.82 15.26
C THR A 74 14.98 -28.45 16.12
N SER A 75 15.42 -29.46 16.86
CA SER A 75 16.63 -29.51 17.66
C SER A 75 17.87 -29.49 16.75
N LEU A 76 18.81 -28.59 17.01
CA LEU A 76 20.23 -28.79 16.66
C LEU A 76 21.06 -28.59 17.94
N THR A 77 21.55 -29.73 18.41
CA THR A 77 22.67 -30.04 19.31
C THR A 77 23.48 -28.90 19.95
N PRO A 78 23.74 -28.97 21.27
CA PRO A 78 24.74 -28.17 21.97
C PRO A 78 26.08 -28.92 22.08
N ALA A 79 27.17 -28.34 21.58
CA ALA A 79 28.53 -28.65 22.06
C ALA A 79 29.54 -27.68 21.44
N THR A 80 30.05 -26.74 22.24
CA THR A 80 31.48 -26.56 22.53
C THR A 80 31.64 -25.22 23.23
N ALA A 81 31.93 -25.31 24.53
CA ALA A 81 32.37 -24.20 25.35
C ALA A 81 33.74 -23.71 24.87
N LEU A 82 33.95 -22.40 24.80
CA LEU A 82 35.12 -21.73 25.37
C LEU A 82 34.83 -20.21 25.47
N GLU A 83 35.11 -19.69 26.66
CA GLU A 83 35.01 -18.29 27.14
C GLU A 83 36.26 -17.47 26.69
N PRO A 84 36.49 -16.21 27.14
CA PRO A 84 35.97 -14.91 26.68
C PRO A 84 37.06 -13.97 26.07
N ALA A 85 36.63 -12.75 25.71
CA ALA A 85 37.31 -11.44 25.84
C ALA A 85 37.51 -10.62 24.53
N PRO A 86 37.52 -9.27 24.63
CA PRO A 86 36.88 -8.38 23.64
C PRO A 86 37.88 -7.59 22.79
N ALA A 87 37.47 -7.18 21.59
CA ALA A 87 37.99 -5.98 20.93
C ALA A 87 37.02 -5.51 19.83
N SER A 88 36.68 -4.23 19.93
CA SER A 88 36.00 -3.40 18.95
C SER A 88 36.62 -3.53 17.55
N GLU A 89 35.82 -3.44 16.50
CA GLU A 89 35.94 -2.39 15.47
C GLU A 89 34.90 -2.56 14.35
N GLN A 90 34.35 -1.41 14.00
CA GLN A 90 33.47 -1.01 12.91
C GLN A 90 33.49 -1.89 11.64
N ALA A 91 32.31 -2.27 11.17
CA ALA A 91 32.07 -2.50 9.74
C ALA A 91 30.59 -2.24 9.40
N GLU A 92 30.35 -1.20 8.61
CA GLU A 92 29.10 -1.05 7.87
C GLU A 92 29.04 -2.13 6.77
N GLY A 93 27.92 -2.84 6.68
CA GLY A 93 27.67 -3.78 5.60
C GLY A 93 26.52 -4.72 5.89
N ASP A 94 25.34 -4.41 5.35
CA ASP A 94 24.28 -5.35 4.95
C ASP A 94 23.87 -6.45 5.98
N GLU A 95 23.93 -6.17 7.27
CA GLU A 95 23.36 -7.07 8.27
C GLU A 95 21.86 -6.80 8.43
N GLU A 96 21.07 -7.86 8.32
CA GLU A 96 19.64 -7.90 8.63
C GLU A 96 19.37 -7.06 9.89
N PRO A 97 18.49 -6.04 9.83
CA PRO A 97 18.42 -5.03 10.88
C PRO A 97 18.12 -5.69 12.22
N ARG A 98 19.07 -5.57 13.16
CA ARG A 98 18.95 -6.11 14.52
C ARG A 98 17.58 -5.73 15.09
N VAL A 99 16.74 -6.73 15.33
CA VAL A 99 15.41 -6.50 15.92
C VAL A 99 15.60 -6.23 17.41
N LEU A 100 15.49 -4.98 17.83
CA LEU A 100 15.51 -4.59 19.24
C LEU A 100 14.18 -4.94 19.92
N THR A 101 14.24 -5.34 21.18
CA THR A 101 13.03 -5.51 21.99
C THR A 101 12.41 -4.16 22.34
N PHE A 102 11.12 -4.12 22.68
CA PHE A 102 10.45 -2.88 23.05
C PHE A 102 11.06 -2.19 24.27
N ALA A 103 11.54 -2.97 25.25
CA ALA A 103 12.19 -2.44 26.45
C ALA A 103 13.52 -1.75 26.11
N GLU A 104 14.32 -2.38 25.25
CA GLU A 104 15.60 -1.85 24.77
C GLU A 104 15.40 -0.60 23.90
N LEU A 105 14.41 -0.62 23.01
CA LEU A 105 14.05 0.55 22.20
C LEU A 105 13.62 1.73 23.09
N LYS A 106 12.82 1.46 24.12
CA LYS A 106 12.40 2.48 25.10
C LYS A 106 13.61 3.08 25.81
N GLU A 107 14.55 2.25 26.27
CA GLU A 107 15.76 2.71 26.93
C GLU A 107 16.63 3.57 26.01
N LEU A 108 16.79 3.19 24.74
CA LEU A 108 17.54 3.99 23.76
C LEU A 108 16.89 5.36 23.51
N ILE A 109 15.55 5.42 23.48
CA ILE A 109 14.81 6.67 23.36
C ILE A 109 14.96 7.53 24.62
N GLU A 110 14.80 6.94 25.81
CA GLU A 110 14.91 7.65 27.10
C GLU A 110 16.33 8.14 27.39
N SER A 111 17.34 7.36 26.98
CA SER A 111 18.76 7.72 27.10
C SER A 111 19.25 8.66 25.99
N GLY A 112 18.40 8.98 25.00
CA GLY A 112 18.72 9.90 23.90
C GLY A 112 19.67 9.31 22.85
N ARG A 113 19.94 8.01 22.88
CA ARG A 113 20.82 7.29 21.94
C ARG A 113 20.03 6.84 20.72
N LEU A 114 19.47 7.81 20.00
CA LEU A 114 18.61 7.56 18.84
C LEU A 114 19.40 7.00 17.65
N ASP A 115 20.71 7.25 17.57
CA ASP A 115 21.57 6.76 16.48
C ASP A 115 21.75 5.23 16.51
N GLU A 116 21.55 4.59 17.67
CA GLU A 116 21.62 3.14 17.84
C GLU A 116 20.31 2.43 17.43
N ILE A 117 19.26 3.19 17.11
CA ILE A 117 17.96 2.63 16.72
C ILE A 117 18.01 2.19 15.25
N PRO A 118 17.69 0.92 14.94
CA PRO A 118 17.64 0.42 13.57
C PRO A 118 16.72 1.27 12.69
N ASN A 119 17.17 1.54 11.47
CA ASN A 119 16.46 2.36 10.46
C ASN A 119 16.23 3.83 10.86
N ASN A 120 16.94 4.36 11.86
CA ASN A 120 16.89 5.79 12.14
C ASN A 120 17.76 6.56 11.14
N LYS A 121 17.13 7.17 10.12
CA LYS A 121 17.83 7.95 9.09
C LYS A 121 17.94 9.40 9.52
N THR A 122 19.15 9.94 9.58
CA THR A 122 19.39 11.37 9.81
C THR A 122 18.85 12.17 8.62
N ILE A 123 17.78 12.93 8.85
CA ILE A 123 17.26 13.86 7.85
C ILE A 123 18.06 15.17 7.99
N PRO A 124 18.82 15.60 6.98
CA PRO A 124 19.51 16.87 7.04
C PRO A 124 18.48 18.02 7.10
N ASN A 125 18.75 19.02 7.93
CA ASN A 125 17.95 20.27 8.02
C ASN A 125 18.14 21.19 6.78
N ALA A 126 18.66 20.67 5.68
CA ALA A 126 18.88 21.41 4.45
C ALA A 126 17.63 21.35 3.57
N LEU A 127 17.19 22.50 3.08
CA LEU A 127 16.22 22.55 2.00
C LEU A 127 16.90 22.11 0.70
N ASN A 128 16.18 21.43 -0.18
CA ASN A 128 16.73 21.02 -1.47
C ASN A 128 17.24 22.26 -2.24
N GLU A 129 18.52 22.27 -2.61
CA GLU A 129 19.18 23.36 -3.35
C GLU A 129 18.69 23.47 -4.80
N ALA A 130 18.04 22.42 -5.32
CA ALA A 130 17.46 22.45 -6.65
C ALA A 130 16.27 23.43 -6.70
N SER A 131 16.20 24.22 -7.77
CA SER A 131 15.03 25.07 -8.03
C SER A 131 13.76 24.21 -8.14
N PRO A 132 12.63 24.64 -7.56
CA PRO A 132 11.38 23.88 -7.64
C PRO A 132 10.96 23.72 -9.10
N SER A 133 10.51 22.52 -9.45
CA SER A 133 9.97 22.25 -10.79
C SER A 133 8.77 23.14 -11.06
N GLN A 134 8.78 23.83 -12.21
CA GLN A 134 7.65 24.61 -12.70
C GLN A 134 6.72 23.71 -13.50
N SER A 135 5.40 23.85 -13.31
CA SER A 135 4.42 23.10 -14.09
C SER A 135 4.40 23.60 -15.54
N THR A 136 4.83 22.76 -16.48
CA THR A 136 4.72 23.02 -17.93
C THR A 136 3.40 22.50 -18.50
N ALA A 137 2.52 21.94 -17.67
CA ALA A 137 1.26 21.37 -18.15
C ALA A 137 0.28 22.48 -18.57
N GLU A 138 -0.23 22.37 -19.79
CA GLU A 138 -1.31 23.23 -20.27
C GLU A 138 -2.56 23.01 -19.42
N ARG A 139 -3.20 24.11 -19.00
CA ARG A 139 -4.42 24.02 -18.20
C ARG A 139 -5.53 23.45 -19.06
N ARG A 140 -5.97 22.23 -18.74
CA ARG A 140 -7.11 21.62 -19.42
C ARG A 140 -8.35 22.49 -19.22
N LYS A 141 -8.83 23.08 -20.32
CA LYS A 141 -10.06 23.86 -20.33
C LYS A 141 -11.23 22.99 -19.91
N LYS A 142 -12.12 23.58 -19.13
CA LYS A 142 -13.36 22.94 -18.71
C LYS A 142 -14.30 22.85 -19.92
N PRO A 143 -15.16 21.82 -20.01
CA PRO A 143 -16.04 21.65 -21.17
C PRO A 143 -16.98 22.85 -21.40
N TRP A 144 -17.31 23.61 -20.34
CA TRP A 144 -18.09 24.84 -20.46
C TRP A 144 -17.28 26.03 -21.02
N GLU A 145 -15.95 26.02 -20.94
CA GLU A 145 -15.09 27.09 -21.50
C GLU A 145 -14.95 26.97 -23.02
N ILE A 146 -15.02 25.74 -23.55
CA ILE A 146 -14.91 25.47 -24.99
C ILE A 146 -16.13 26.02 -25.74
N ALA A 147 -17.32 25.94 -25.14
CA ALA A 147 -18.56 26.39 -25.75
C ALA A 147 -18.60 27.92 -25.99
N TYR A 148 -18.01 28.71 -25.08
CA TYR A 148 -17.95 30.17 -25.24
C TYR A 148 -16.94 30.63 -26.30
N GLU A 149 -15.88 29.86 -26.55
CA GLU A 149 -14.84 30.21 -27.53
C GLU A 149 -15.25 29.89 -28.97
N SER A 150 -16.09 28.85 -29.15
CA SER A 150 -16.73 28.56 -30.45
C SER A 150 -17.72 29.64 -30.90
N GLU A 151 -18.36 30.36 -29.97
CA GLU A 151 -19.35 31.40 -30.31
C GLU A 151 -18.69 32.75 -30.65
N THR A 152 -17.48 33.01 -30.14
CA THR A 152 -16.75 34.25 -30.38
C THR A 152 -15.88 34.22 -31.64
N THR A 153 -15.47 33.04 -32.11
CA THR A 153 -14.68 32.90 -33.35
C THR A 153 -15.54 33.09 -34.62
N ASP A 154 -16.82 32.74 -34.57
CA ASP A 154 -17.72 32.85 -35.73
C ASP A 154 -18.19 34.30 -35.99
N ARG A 155 -18.19 35.14 -34.95
CA ARG A 155 -18.70 36.52 -35.04
C ARG A 155 -17.70 37.57 -35.54
N SER A 156 -16.42 37.23 -35.66
CA SER A 156 -15.36 38.17 -36.07
C SER A 156 -14.95 38.06 -37.54
N ALA A 157 -15.51 37.11 -38.32
CA ALA A 157 -15.13 36.91 -39.72
C ALA A 157 -15.96 37.72 -40.76
N THR A 158 -16.93 38.54 -40.34
CA THR A 158 -17.81 39.30 -41.27
C THR A 158 -17.92 40.78 -40.94
N SER A 159 -16.81 41.44 -40.57
CA SER A 159 -16.79 42.91 -40.54
C SER A 159 -15.43 43.50 -40.92
N GLU A 160 -14.81 42.99 -41.98
CA GLU A 160 -13.76 43.72 -42.71
C GLU A 160 -13.94 43.49 -44.21
N SER A 161 -14.86 44.22 -44.84
CA SER A 161 -14.78 44.44 -46.29
C SER A 161 -15.55 45.69 -46.73
N THR A 162 -14.80 46.59 -47.37
CA THR A 162 -15.23 47.65 -48.31
C THR A 162 -15.71 48.98 -47.72
N ILE A 163 -14.80 49.94 -47.59
CA ILE A 163 -14.73 51.14 -48.47
C ILE A 163 -13.38 51.88 -48.32
N ASN A 164 -12.41 51.50 -49.13
CA ASN A 164 -11.30 52.37 -49.52
C ASN A 164 -11.57 52.81 -50.96
N THR A 165 -11.84 54.09 -51.24
CA THR A 165 -11.67 54.67 -52.60
C THR A 165 -11.59 56.21 -52.56
N THR A 166 -10.44 56.70 -53.04
CA THR A 166 -10.20 57.97 -53.75
C THR A 166 -9.89 59.25 -52.97
N LYS A 167 -8.57 59.37 -52.76
CA LYS A 167 -7.65 60.52 -52.84
C LYS A 167 -8.13 61.71 -53.70
N GLY A 168 -7.87 62.92 -53.20
CA GLY A 168 -8.17 64.18 -53.88
C GLY A 168 -7.24 64.55 -55.03
N GLN A 169 -7.70 65.54 -55.79
CA GLN A 169 -6.97 66.67 -56.34
C GLN A 169 -7.86 67.90 -56.28
#